data_AF-A0AAW1ZIF0-F1
#
_entry.id   AF-A0AAW1ZIF0-F1
#
_cell.length_a   1.000
_cell.length_b   1.000
_cell.length_c   1.000
_cell.angle_alpha   90.00
_cell.angle_beta   90.00
_cell.angle_gamma   90.00
#
_symmetry.space_group_name_H-M   'P 1'
#
loop_
_entity.id
_entity.type
_entity.pdbx_description
1 polymer ?
#
loop_
_entity_poly.entity_id
_entity_poly.type
_entity_poly.pdbx_seq_one_letter_code
_entity_poly.pdbx_strand_id
1 'polypeptide(L)' 'EAFAHSTAVPLLSPSKVENLIRAPKSCGEQTMFLMSSTAFVVRYIDKTQCWLKLEAGSREKALDFIEQ' A
#
# COMPACT_ATOMS: atom_id res chain seq x y z
N GLU A 1 -29.13 19.81 -3.26
CA GLU A 1 -28.51 18.58 -3.79
C GLU A 1 -27.82 17.86 -2.64
N ALA A 2 -28.39 16.77 -2.13
CA ALA A 2 -27.92 16.11 -0.89
C ALA A 2 -27.34 14.69 -1.12
N PHE A 3 -27.13 14.29 -2.37
CA PHE A 3 -26.74 12.93 -2.74
C PHE A 3 -25.30 12.79 -3.27
N ALA A 4 -24.46 13.83 -3.14
CA ALA A 4 -23.13 13.84 -3.77
C ALA A 4 -21.96 13.34 -2.90
N HIS A 5 -22.14 13.16 -1.59
CA HIS A 5 -21.07 12.66 -0.73
C HIS A 5 -21.18 11.15 -0.55
N SER A 6 -20.29 10.43 -1.23
CA SER A 6 -20.00 9.03 -0.89
C SER A 6 -19.42 8.99 0.54
N THR A 7 -20.19 8.46 1.49
CA THR A 7 -19.76 8.26 2.90
C THR A 7 -18.77 7.09 3.05
N ALA A 8 -18.25 6.55 1.94
CA ALA A 8 -17.31 5.44 1.99
C ALA A 8 -16.01 5.89 2.66
N VAL A 9 -15.78 5.41 3.88
CA VAL A 9 -14.54 5.63 4.63
C VAL A 9 -13.63 4.41 4.53
N PRO A 10 -12.30 4.59 4.42
CA PRO A 10 -11.37 3.46 4.48
C PRO A 10 -11.49 2.75 5.84
N LEU A 11 -11.83 1.46 5.83
CA LEU A 11 -11.95 0.66 7.05
C LEU A 11 -10.60 0.17 7.59
N LEU A 12 -9.59 0.10 6.73
CA LEU A 12 -8.25 -0.36 7.11
C LEU A 12 -7.42 0.83 7.62
N SER A 13 -6.70 0.59 8.70
CA SER A 13 -5.74 1.57 9.23
C SER A 13 -4.54 1.70 8.27
N PRO A 14 -4.21 2.92 7.81
CA PRO A 14 -3.09 3.14 6.89
C PRO A 14 -1.76 2.57 7.41
N SER A 15 -1.44 2.80 8.69
CA SER A 15 -0.20 2.28 9.30
C SER A 15 -0.17 0.76 9.41
N LYS A 16 -1.32 0.10 9.59
CA LYS A 16 -1.38 -1.38 9.55
C LYS A 16 -1.19 -1.92 8.14
N VAL A 17 -1.71 -1.20 7.13
CA VAL A 17 -1.53 -1.55 5.72
C VAL A 17 -0.08 -1.35 5.29
N GLU A 18 0.59 -0.31 5.78
CA GLU A 18 2.01 -0.04 5.54
C GLU A 18 2.93 -1.20 5.98
N ASN A 19 2.59 -1.91 7.08
CA ASN A 19 3.34 -3.10 7.53
C ASN A 19 3.36 -4.28 6.54
N LEU A 20 2.56 -4.21 5.48
CA LEU A 20 2.54 -5.18 4.39
C LEU A 20 3.50 -4.82 3.26
N ILE A 21 4.09 -3.61 3.27
CA ILE A 21 5.21 -3.22 2.40
C ILE A 21 6.47 -3.89 2.94
N ARG A 22 6.91 -4.96 2.28
CA ARG A 22 8.01 -5.81 2.74
C ARG A 22 8.98 -6.08 1.61
N ALA A 23 10.26 -6.13 1.96
CA ALA A 23 11.32 -6.42 1.01
C ALA A 23 11.13 -7.81 0.38
N PRO A 24 11.46 -7.98 -0.92
CA PRO A 24 11.51 -9.29 -1.54
C PRO A 24 12.55 -10.20 -0.86
N LYS A 25 12.46 -11.51 -1.11
CA LYS A 25 13.33 -12.54 -0.52
C LYS A 25 14.17 -13.23 -1.59
N SER A 26 14.91 -14.27 -1.20
CA SER A 26 15.78 -15.02 -2.10
C SER A 26 15.05 -16.09 -2.93
N CYS A 27 13.96 -16.66 -2.41
CA CYS A 27 13.18 -17.67 -3.12
C CYS A 27 12.10 -17.02 -3.98
N GLY A 28 12.02 -17.40 -5.26
CA GLY A 28 11.09 -16.79 -6.23
C GLY A 28 9.62 -16.80 -5.79
N GLU A 29 9.14 -17.89 -5.17
CA GLU A 29 7.77 -17.96 -4.64
C GLU A 29 7.54 -16.93 -3.53
N GLN A 30 8.50 -16.80 -2.61
CA GLN A 30 8.42 -15.84 -1.51
C GLN A 30 8.53 -14.40 -2.02
N THR A 31 9.38 -14.18 -3.03
CA THR A 31 9.52 -12.89 -3.71
C THR A 31 8.21 -12.48 -4.35
N MET A 32 7.59 -13.35 -5.16
CA MET A 32 6.29 -13.06 -5.76
C MET A 32 5.21 -12.80 -4.72
N PHE A 33 5.18 -13.56 -3.62
CA PHE A 33 4.24 -13.35 -2.53
C PHE A 33 4.39 -11.95 -1.89
N LEU A 34 5.62 -11.51 -1.62
CA LEU A 34 5.88 -10.22 -0.95
C LEU A 34 5.74 -9.02 -1.89
N MET A 35 6.21 -9.14 -3.14
CA MET A 35 6.07 -8.09 -4.15
C MET A 35 4.61 -7.87 -4.54
N SER A 36 3.84 -8.95 -4.75
CA SER A 36 2.41 -8.83 -5.08
C SER A 36 1.60 -8.18 -3.94
N SER A 37 1.88 -8.55 -2.69
CA SER A 37 1.30 -7.88 -1.52
C SER A 37 1.64 -6.39 -1.50
N THR A 38 2.91 -6.04 -1.73
CA THR A 38 3.37 -4.64 -1.74
C THR A 38 2.72 -3.84 -2.86
N ALA A 39 2.61 -4.39 -4.08
CA ALA A 39 1.92 -3.76 -5.20
C ALA A 39 0.43 -3.53 -4.91
N PHE A 40 -0.24 -4.48 -4.24
CA PHE A 40 -1.63 -4.31 -3.82
C PHE A 40 -1.80 -3.20 -2.79
N VAL A 41 -0.87 -3.10 -1.83
CA VAL A 41 -0.85 -2.04 -0.82
C VAL A 41 -0.71 -0.66 -1.45
N VAL A 42 0.23 -0.48 -2.38
CA VAL A 42 0.41 0.79 -3.13
C VAL A 42 -0.90 1.18 -3.81
N ARG A 43 -1.52 0.24 -4.53
CA ARG A 43 -2.82 0.47 -5.20
C ARG A 43 -3.92 0.84 -4.22
N TYR A 44 -3.98 0.20 -3.05
CA TYR A 44 -4.97 0.49 -2.02
C TYR A 44 -4.79 1.90 -1.44
N ILE A 45 -3.56 2.27 -1.10
CA ILE A 45 -3.25 3.59 -0.52
C ILE A 45 -3.48 4.69 -1.56
N ASP A 46 -3.12 4.46 -2.84
CA ASP A 46 -3.43 5.37 -3.95
C ASP A 46 -4.93 5.60 -4.07
N LYS A 47 -5.76 4.55 -4.02
CA LYS A 47 -7.22 4.68 -4.13
C LYS A 47 -7.85 5.36 -2.92
N THR A 48 -7.26 5.21 -1.74
CA THR A 48 -7.76 5.81 -0.49
C THR A 48 -7.11 7.14 -0.13
N GLN A 49 -6.15 7.62 -0.94
CA GLN A 49 -5.43 8.88 -0.78
C GLN A 49 -4.79 9.03 0.62
N CYS A 50 -4.30 7.93 1.20
CA CYS A 50 -3.83 7.89 2.59
C CYS A 50 -2.31 8.05 2.77
N TRP A 51 -1.55 8.37 1.71
CA TRP A 51 -0.09 8.54 1.78
C TRP A 51 0.35 9.58 2.81
N LEU A 52 -0.39 10.68 2.96
CA LEU A 52 -0.10 11.75 3.93
C LEU A 52 -0.22 11.32 5.40
N LYS A 53 -0.78 10.14 5.67
CA LYS A 53 -0.92 9.57 7.02
C LYS A 53 0.22 8.59 7.37
N LEU A 54 1.15 8.37 6.43
CA LEU A 54 2.27 7.44 6.56
C LEU A 54 3.58 8.20 6.76
N GLU A 55 4.65 7.46 7.06
CA GLU A 55 5.99 8.03 7.16
C GLU A 55 6.45 8.62 5.81
N ALA A 56 7.23 9.69 5.86
CA ALA A 56 7.84 10.24 4.67
C ALA A 56 8.80 9.21 4.05
N GLY A 57 8.75 9.00 2.74
CA GLY A 57 9.56 7.99 2.05
C GLY A 57 8.90 6.61 1.93
N SER A 58 7.74 6.37 2.55
CA SER A 58 7.07 5.07 2.49
C SER A 58 6.59 4.68 1.09
N ARG A 59 6.25 5.68 0.26
CA ARG A 59 5.86 5.45 -1.13
C ARG A 59 7.07 5.03 -1.97
N GLU A 60 8.17 5.75 -1.84
CA GLU A 60 9.44 5.49 -2.51
C GLU A 60 9.95 4.08 -2.15
N LYS A 61 9.98 3.75 -0.85
CA LYS A 61 10.35 2.42 -0.37
C LYS A 61 9.49 1.30 -0.96
N ALA A 62 8.18 1.53 -1.11
CA ALA A 62 7.28 0.53 -1.69
C ALA A 62 7.56 0.32 -3.18
N LEU A 63 7.89 1.38 -3.93
CA LEU A 63 8.28 1.30 -5.33
C LEU A 63 9.61 0.57 -5.49
N ASP A 64 10.60 0.87 -4.64
CA ASP A 64 11.89 0.18 -4.63
C ASP A 64 11.73 -1.34 -4.45
N PHE A 65 10.78 -1.79 -3.62
CA PHE A 65 10.52 -3.22 -3.42
C PHE A 65 9.79 -3.90 -4.59
N ILE A 66 9.15 -3.14 -5.48
CA ILE A 66 8.43 -3.67 -6.66
C ILE A 66 9.33 -3.66 -7.90
N GLU A 67 10.29 -2.73 -7.99
CA GLU A 67 11.15 -2.54 -9.16
C GLU A 67 12.44 -3.39 -9.15
N GLN A 68 12.81 -3.98 -8.00
CA GLN A 68 13.93 -4.92 -7.86
C GLN A 68 13.72 -6.23 -8.63
#